data_AF-A0A531KQ46-F1
#
_entry.id   AF-A0A531KQ46-F1
#
_cell.length_a   1.000
_cell.length_b   1.000
_cell.length_c   1.000
_cell.angle_alpha   90.00
_cell.angle_beta   90.00
_cell.angle_gamma   90.00
#
_symmetry.space_group_name_H-M   'P 1'
#
loop_
_entity.id
_entity.type
_entity.pdbx_description
1 polymer ?
#
loop_
_entity_poly.entity_id
_entity_poly.type
_entity_poly.pdbx_seq_one_letter_code
_entity_poly.pdbx_strand_id
1 'polypeptide(L)'
;YNLVRWQAHCHVSRQSYDFFQNDFAGRIATKVWQAGQATGDLMQSFIEVVWFMVVYTVTTLVLVAGLDLRLAVLVVIWITAFGWLARRYLPAIRKHAEQTAEAGSMITGRIVDSYSNVQTLKLFSADGDDRYIRSGFDIYLDALRPFTRRLTGVRMALTTLSGIMITAIACFAVYLWIEGSITVGAVAFTLSLVLRLNMLLGRLMMQLNSILRNLGVLENSKALISQPLGLTDAPDAKKLVVTGGRIEVNNV
;
A
#
# COMPACT_ATOMS: atom_id res chain seq x y z
N TYR A 1 -14.37 -8.79 -3.86
CA TYR A 1 -13.67 -8.95 -2.56
C TYR A 1 -14.16 -10.17 -1.79
N ASN A 2 -15.48 -10.40 -1.68
CA ASN A 2 -16.02 -11.58 -0.97
C ASN A 2 -15.68 -12.93 -1.60
N LEU A 3 -15.56 -13.04 -2.92
CA LEU A 3 -15.15 -14.28 -3.57
C LEU A 3 -13.78 -14.78 -3.08
N VAL A 4 -12.81 -13.88 -2.97
CA VAL A 4 -11.45 -14.20 -2.46
C VAL A 4 -11.52 -14.64 -1.00
N ARG A 5 -12.33 -13.97 -0.18
CA ARG A 5 -12.55 -14.38 1.22
C ARG A 5 -13.17 -15.77 1.31
N TRP A 6 -14.16 -16.05 0.48
CA TRP A 6 -14.83 -17.35 0.43
C TRP A 6 -13.88 -18.46 -0.02
N GLN A 7 -13.11 -18.24 -1.08
CA GLN A 7 -12.11 -19.20 -1.56
C GLN A 7 -11.03 -19.47 -0.51
N ALA A 8 -10.52 -18.41 0.14
CA ALA A 8 -9.55 -18.54 1.22
C ALA A 8 -10.14 -19.31 2.41
N HIS A 9 -11.38 -19.02 2.81
CA HIS A 9 -12.08 -19.75 3.85
C HIS A 9 -12.24 -21.24 3.49
N CYS A 10 -12.73 -21.56 2.29
CA CYS A 10 -12.91 -22.94 1.85
C CYS A 10 -11.59 -23.73 1.78
N HIS A 11 -10.48 -23.08 1.45
CA HIS A 11 -9.17 -23.72 1.46
C HIS A 11 -8.70 -23.99 2.88
N VAL A 12 -8.77 -22.98 3.75
CA VAL A 12 -8.36 -23.09 5.16
C VAL A 12 -9.22 -24.10 5.91
N SER A 13 -10.53 -24.15 5.68
CA SER A 13 -11.43 -25.08 6.37
C SER A 13 -11.15 -26.56 6.06
N ARG A 14 -10.40 -26.84 4.98
CA ARG A 14 -9.99 -28.19 4.59
C ARG A 14 -8.62 -28.59 5.16
N GLN A 15 -7.96 -27.69 5.90
CA GLN A 15 -6.66 -27.97 6.51
C GLN A 15 -6.74 -29.06 7.59
N SER A 16 -5.60 -29.70 7.85
CA SER A 16 -5.52 -30.73 8.89
C SER A 16 -5.75 -30.15 10.29
N TYR A 17 -6.12 -31.02 11.22
CA TYR A 17 -6.24 -30.63 12.63
C TYR A 17 -4.94 -30.04 13.20
N ASP A 18 -3.79 -30.58 12.79
CA ASP A 18 -2.46 -30.08 13.16
C ASP A 18 -2.23 -28.61 12.77
N PHE A 19 -2.70 -28.18 11.60
CA PHE A 19 -2.64 -26.77 11.18
C PHE A 19 -3.38 -25.84 12.18
N PHE A 20 -4.56 -26.26 12.65
CA PHE A 20 -5.34 -25.49 13.62
C PHE A 20 -4.80 -25.56 15.05
N GLN A 21 -3.97 -26.55 15.38
CA GLN A 21 -3.22 -26.57 16.64
C GLN A 21 -2.01 -25.63 16.60
N ASN A 22 -1.33 -25.54 15.45
CA ASN A 22 -0.15 -24.69 15.29
C ASN A 22 -0.48 -23.20 15.07
N ASP A 23 -1.65 -22.88 14.52
CA ASP A 23 -2.11 -21.49 14.31
C ASP A 23 -3.50 -21.23 14.93
N PHE A 24 -3.57 -20.21 15.79
CA PHE A 24 -4.83 -19.81 16.45
C PHE A 24 -5.91 -19.38 15.44
N ALA A 25 -7.13 -19.87 15.63
CA ALA A 25 -8.29 -19.56 14.78
C ALA A 25 -8.52 -18.05 14.54
N GLY A 26 -8.28 -17.21 15.55
CA GLY A 26 -8.41 -15.75 15.42
C GLY A 26 -7.38 -15.14 14.46
N ARG A 27 -6.14 -15.63 14.46
CA ARG A 27 -5.08 -15.20 13.52
C ARG A 27 -5.45 -15.60 12.10
N ILE A 28 -5.91 -16.84 11.92
CA ILE A 28 -6.35 -17.38 10.63
C ILE A 28 -7.51 -16.54 10.07
N ALA A 29 -8.55 -16.31 10.85
CA ALA A 29 -9.71 -15.50 10.45
C ALA A 29 -9.30 -14.07 10.05
N THR A 30 -8.38 -13.46 10.80
CA THR A 30 -7.82 -12.14 10.49
C THR A 30 -7.10 -12.14 9.14
N LYS A 31 -6.29 -13.16 8.85
CA LYS A 31 -5.59 -13.28 7.56
C LYS A 31 -6.55 -13.48 6.38
N VAL A 32 -7.58 -14.30 6.54
CA VAL A 32 -8.62 -14.46 5.50
C VAL A 32 -9.32 -13.14 5.21
N TRP A 33 -9.66 -12.38 6.26
CA TRP A 33 -10.30 -11.07 6.11
C TRP A 33 -9.37 -10.05 5.42
N GLN A 34 -8.13 -9.96 5.89
CA GLN A 34 -7.08 -9.08 5.37
C GLN A 34 -6.74 -9.38 3.91
N ALA A 35 -6.65 -10.66 3.53
CA ALA A 35 -6.42 -11.07 2.15
C ALA A 35 -7.51 -10.50 1.23
N GLY A 36 -8.79 -10.71 1.56
CA GLY A 36 -9.89 -10.21 0.75
C GLY A 36 -9.96 -8.68 0.65
N GLN A 37 -9.61 -7.98 1.73
CA GLN A 37 -9.57 -6.52 1.73
C GLN A 37 -8.39 -5.98 0.92
N ALA A 38 -7.18 -6.51 1.15
CA ALA A 38 -5.97 -6.10 0.43
C ALA A 38 -6.07 -6.37 -1.07
N THR A 39 -6.61 -7.53 -1.48
CA THR A 39 -6.88 -7.80 -2.91
C THR A 39 -7.85 -6.77 -3.47
N GLY A 40 -8.83 -6.34 -2.67
CA GLY A 40 -9.80 -5.39 -3.12
C GLY A 40 -9.26 -3.99 -3.35
N ASP A 41 -8.55 -3.48 -2.36
CA ASP A 41 -7.89 -2.20 -2.43
C ASP A 41 -6.84 -2.17 -3.57
N LEU A 42 -6.16 -3.29 -3.83
CA LEU A 42 -5.28 -3.43 -5.00
C LEU A 42 -6.06 -3.33 -6.31
N MET A 43 -7.17 -4.05 -6.44
CA MET A 43 -7.98 -4.01 -7.66
C MET A 43 -8.51 -2.60 -7.93
N GLN A 44 -9.03 -1.92 -6.90
CA GLN A 44 -9.42 -0.52 -7.02
C GLN A 44 -8.24 0.38 -7.44
N SER A 45 -7.07 0.18 -6.83
CA SER A 45 -5.87 0.94 -7.18
C SER A 45 -5.49 0.79 -8.65
N PHE A 46 -5.56 -0.42 -9.20
CA PHE A 46 -5.21 -0.69 -10.59
C PHE A 46 -6.28 -0.16 -11.58
N ILE A 47 -7.55 -0.48 -11.34
CA ILE A 47 -8.65 -0.17 -12.26
C ILE A 47 -9.01 1.30 -12.22
N GLU A 48 -9.03 1.93 -11.03
CA GLU A 48 -9.46 3.31 -10.89
C GLU A 48 -8.27 4.26 -11.06
N VAL A 49 -7.22 4.09 -10.23
CA VAL A 49 -6.19 5.12 -10.10
C VAL A 49 -5.08 4.97 -11.14
N VAL A 50 -4.51 3.77 -11.27
CA VAL A 50 -3.41 3.54 -12.22
C VAL A 50 -3.91 3.65 -13.66
N TRP A 51 -5.04 3.02 -13.99
CA TRP A 51 -5.63 3.11 -15.33
C TRP A 51 -5.95 4.55 -15.72
N PHE A 52 -6.65 5.29 -14.84
CA PHE A 52 -6.95 6.71 -15.10
C PHE A 52 -5.68 7.54 -15.30
N MET A 53 -4.64 7.32 -14.49
CA MET A 53 -3.36 8.00 -14.62
C MET A 53 -2.70 7.72 -15.97
N VAL A 54 -2.64 6.45 -16.38
CA VAL A 54 -2.06 6.03 -17.67
C VAL A 54 -2.83 6.67 -18.82
N VAL A 55 -4.16 6.54 -18.84
CA VAL A 55 -5.00 7.13 -19.89
C VAL A 55 -4.82 8.65 -19.94
N TYR A 56 -4.82 9.33 -18.79
CA TYR A 56 -4.63 10.77 -18.72
C TYR A 56 -3.25 11.21 -19.23
N THR A 57 -2.19 10.51 -18.81
CA THR A 57 -0.82 10.78 -19.26
C THR A 57 -0.66 10.55 -20.76
N VAL A 58 -1.15 9.43 -21.29
CA VAL A 58 -1.10 9.13 -22.73
C VAL A 58 -1.90 10.16 -23.52
N THR A 59 -3.12 10.49 -23.07
CA THR A 59 -3.95 11.51 -23.72
C THR A 59 -3.25 12.87 -23.74
N THR A 60 -2.65 13.27 -22.61
CA THR A 60 -1.89 14.52 -22.52
C THR A 60 -0.71 14.52 -23.49
N LEU A 61 0.07 13.43 -23.54
CA LEU A 61 1.20 13.31 -24.45
C LEU A 61 0.78 13.36 -25.92
N VAL A 62 -0.28 12.64 -26.31
CA VAL A 62 -0.79 12.63 -27.69
C VAL A 62 -1.31 14.02 -28.08
N LEU A 63 -2.10 14.66 -27.22
CA LEU A 63 -2.68 15.97 -27.52
C LEU A 63 -1.60 17.06 -27.57
N VAL A 64 -0.61 17.03 -26.68
CA VAL A 64 0.52 17.99 -26.71
C VAL A 64 1.43 17.71 -27.91
N ALA A 65 1.70 16.45 -28.26
CA ALA A 65 2.50 16.10 -29.44
C ALA A 65 1.83 16.51 -30.75
N GLY A 66 0.49 16.49 -30.79
CA GLY A 66 -0.28 17.01 -31.93
C GLY A 66 -0.20 18.53 -32.10
N LEU A 67 0.18 19.26 -31.04
CA LEU A 67 0.46 20.71 -31.11
C LEU A 67 1.90 20.96 -31.52
N ASP A 68 2.85 20.35 -30.79
CA ASP A 68 4.28 20.43 -31.09
C ASP A 68 5.03 19.27 -30.40
N LEU A 69 5.88 18.58 -31.16
CA LEU A 69 6.66 17.44 -30.67
C LEU A 69 7.67 17.82 -29.57
N ARG A 70 8.21 19.04 -29.59
CA ARG A 70 9.22 19.51 -28.63
C ARG A 70 8.58 19.74 -27.26
N LEU A 71 7.34 20.25 -27.22
CA LEU A 71 6.55 20.33 -25.98
C LEU A 71 6.29 18.94 -25.38
N ALA A 72 5.95 17.95 -26.20
CA ALA A 72 5.73 16.59 -25.72
C ALA A 72 7.00 15.99 -25.11
N VAL A 73 8.18 16.25 -25.70
CA VAL A 73 9.48 15.82 -25.14
C VAL A 73 9.71 16.39 -23.73
N LEU A 74 9.40 17.66 -23.47
CA LEU A 74 9.49 18.25 -22.13
C LEU A 74 8.59 17.52 -21.12
N VAL A 75 7.37 17.16 -21.51
CA VAL A 75 6.45 16.40 -20.67
C VAL A 75 6.99 14.99 -20.40
N VAL A 76 7.56 14.31 -21.39
CA VAL A 76 8.20 12.99 -21.22
C VAL A 76 9.39 13.06 -20.26
N ILE A 77 10.24 14.09 -20.40
CA ILE A 77 11.36 14.33 -19.48
C ILE A 77 10.83 14.50 -18.05
N TRP A 78 9.76 15.27 -17.88
CA TRP A 78 9.17 15.48 -16.56
C TRP A 78 8.64 14.19 -15.94
N ILE A 79 7.87 13.40 -16.70
CA ILE A 79 7.32 12.12 -16.23
C ILE A 79 8.44 11.15 -15.88
N THR A 80 9.50 11.09 -16.70
CA THR A 80 10.65 10.22 -16.49
C THR A 80 11.43 10.63 -15.23
N ALA A 81 11.70 11.92 -15.07
CA ALA A 81 12.36 12.47 -13.88
C ALA A 81 11.54 12.19 -12.61
N PHE A 82 10.21 12.36 -12.69
CA PHE A 82 9.30 12.03 -11.60
C PHE A 82 9.35 10.54 -11.25
N GLY A 83 9.27 9.66 -12.26
CA GLY A 83 9.34 8.21 -12.08
C GLY A 83 10.66 7.75 -11.45
N TRP A 84 11.78 8.35 -11.85
CA TRP A 84 13.08 8.12 -11.25
C TRP A 84 13.13 8.54 -9.78
N LEU A 85 12.60 9.72 -9.46
CA LEU A 85 12.52 10.23 -8.09
C LEU A 85 11.64 9.31 -7.22
N ALA A 86 10.47 8.94 -7.73
CA ALA A 86 9.57 8.01 -7.06
C ALA A 86 10.28 6.67 -6.77
N ARG A 87 10.97 6.07 -7.75
CA ARG A 87 11.70 4.80 -7.57
C ARG A 87 12.80 4.91 -6.50
N ARG A 88 13.48 6.06 -6.41
CA ARG A 88 14.55 6.32 -5.42
C ARG A 88 14.01 6.47 -4.00
N TYR A 89 12.88 7.16 -3.83
CA TYR A 89 12.36 7.54 -2.50
C TYR A 89 11.29 6.61 -1.94
N LEU A 90 10.53 5.92 -2.80
CA LEU A 90 9.47 5.01 -2.38
C LEU A 90 9.95 3.90 -1.42
N PRO A 91 11.12 3.24 -1.64
CA PRO A 91 11.63 2.24 -0.71
C PRO A 91 11.99 2.84 0.66
N ALA A 92 12.56 4.05 0.65
CA ALA A 92 12.95 4.74 1.86
C ALA A 92 11.73 5.17 2.69
N ILE A 93 10.68 5.68 2.06
CA ILE A 93 9.42 6.03 2.75
C ILE A 93 8.80 4.79 3.37
N ARG A 94 8.77 3.66 2.63
CA ARG A 94 8.22 2.40 3.13
C ARG A 94 8.94 1.93 4.39
N LYS A 95 10.26 1.86 4.37
CA LYS A 95 11.06 1.39 5.53
C LYS A 95 10.81 2.23 6.78
N HIS A 96 10.73 3.55 6.64
CA HIS A 96 10.50 4.45 7.78
C HIS A 96 9.04 4.40 8.26
N ALA A 97 8.08 4.23 7.35
CA ALA A 97 6.67 4.04 7.70
C ALA A 97 6.46 2.76 8.53
N GLU A 98 7.15 1.69 8.17
CA GLU A 98 7.11 0.41 8.92
C GLU A 98 7.66 0.57 10.34
N GLN A 99 8.82 1.23 10.49
CA GLN A 99 9.40 1.53 11.81
C GLN A 99 8.48 2.40 12.68
N THR A 100 7.85 3.41 12.08
CA THR A 100 6.88 4.26 12.80
C THR A 100 5.64 3.47 13.20
N ALA A 101 5.15 2.55 12.34
CA ALA A 101 4.01 1.70 12.66
C ALA A 101 4.31 0.71 13.80
N GLU A 102 5.52 0.12 13.81
CA GLU A 102 5.95 -0.79 14.87
C GLU A 102 6.11 -0.06 16.21
N ALA A 103 6.78 1.10 16.22
CA ALA A 103 6.86 1.94 17.41
C ALA A 103 5.47 2.40 17.89
N GLY A 104 4.55 2.68 16.96
CA GLY A 104 3.15 3.00 17.24
C GLY A 104 2.41 1.85 17.93
N SER A 105 2.55 0.63 17.41
CA SER A 105 1.96 -0.56 18.03
C SER A 105 2.51 -0.80 19.43
N MET A 106 3.81 -0.57 19.64
CA MET A 106 4.45 -0.71 20.95
C MET A 106 3.88 0.27 21.98
N ILE A 107 3.77 1.57 21.66
CA ILE A 107 3.19 2.55 22.60
C ILE A 107 1.71 2.28 22.85
N THR A 108 0.93 1.89 21.83
CA THR A 108 -0.47 1.47 22.03
C THR A 108 -0.56 0.28 22.97
N GLY A 109 0.31 -0.72 22.82
CA GLY A 109 0.38 -1.87 23.73
C GLY A 109 0.65 -1.46 25.17
N ARG A 110 1.62 -0.55 25.40
CA ARG A 110 1.94 -0.03 26.74
C ARG A 110 0.76 0.72 27.38
N ILE A 111 0.04 1.51 26.60
CA ILE A 111 -1.14 2.24 27.08
C ILE A 111 -2.25 1.27 27.48
N VAL A 112 -2.53 0.27 26.63
CA VAL A 112 -3.57 -0.74 26.91
C VAL A 112 -3.22 -1.52 28.18
N ASP A 113 -1.95 -1.89 28.37
CA ASP A 113 -1.48 -2.59 29.57
C ASP A 113 -1.65 -1.73 30.84
N SER A 114 -1.23 -0.46 30.81
CA SER A 114 -1.40 0.47 31.94
C SER A 114 -2.88 0.65 32.30
N TYR A 115 -3.77 0.80 31.31
CA TYR A 115 -5.22 0.91 31.57
C TYR A 115 -5.83 -0.39 32.09
N SER A 116 -5.39 -1.54 31.60
CA SER A 116 -5.88 -2.84 32.08
C SER A 116 -5.45 -3.12 33.52
N ASN A 117 -4.29 -2.61 33.93
CA ASN A 117 -3.68 -2.83 35.25
C ASN A 117 -3.74 -1.59 36.16
N VAL A 118 -4.68 -0.66 35.89
CA VAL A 118 -4.75 0.65 36.56
C VAL A 118 -4.92 0.55 38.08
N GLN A 119 -5.60 -0.49 38.58
CA GLN A 119 -5.79 -0.69 40.03
C GLN A 119 -4.46 -0.99 40.72
N THR A 120 -3.69 -1.92 40.16
CA THR A 120 -2.35 -2.28 40.67
C THR A 120 -1.43 -1.07 40.62
N LEU A 121 -1.45 -0.31 39.52
CA LEU A 121 -0.64 0.89 39.37
C LEU A 121 -1.00 1.95 40.41
N LYS A 122 -2.29 2.20 40.68
CA LYS A 122 -2.72 3.17 41.70
C LYS A 122 -2.39 2.73 43.13
N LEU A 123 -2.34 1.43 43.41
CA LEU A 123 -2.07 0.89 44.74
C LEU A 123 -0.58 0.78 45.06
N PHE A 124 0.28 0.59 44.04
CA PHE A 124 1.68 0.23 44.24
C PHE A 124 2.70 1.12 43.51
N SER A 125 2.27 2.02 42.63
CA SER A 125 3.18 2.92 41.89
C SER A 125 3.00 4.36 42.36
N ALA A 126 4.00 4.89 43.06
CA ALA A 126 4.01 6.30 43.48
C ALA A 126 4.43 7.26 42.35
N ASP A 127 5.35 6.85 41.46
CA ASP A 127 5.95 7.70 40.40
C ASP A 127 6.48 6.92 39.16
N GLY A 128 6.26 5.60 39.08
CA GLY A 128 6.95 4.71 38.13
C GLY A 128 6.31 4.60 36.74
N ASP A 129 4.99 4.79 36.65
CA ASP A 129 4.22 4.53 35.41
C ASP A 129 4.46 5.61 34.33
N ASP A 130 4.50 6.88 34.75
CA ASP A 130 4.71 8.01 33.85
C ASP A 130 6.03 7.92 33.08
N ARG A 131 7.09 7.40 33.72
CA ARG A 131 8.41 7.22 33.08
C ARG A 131 8.39 6.10 32.05
N TYR A 132 7.69 5.01 32.35
CA TYR A 132 7.52 3.88 31.43
C TYR A 132 6.72 4.26 30.20
N ILE A 133 5.59 4.95 30.38
CA ILE A 133 4.75 5.46 29.29
C ILE A 133 5.50 6.53 28.49
N ARG A 134 6.15 7.49 29.16
CA ARG A 134 6.94 8.54 28.51
C ARG A 134 8.06 7.98 27.65
N SER A 135 8.80 6.97 28.14
CA SER A 135 9.84 6.32 27.33
C SER A 135 9.29 5.69 26.05
N GLY A 136 8.03 5.23 26.06
CA GLY A 136 7.37 4.71 24.87
C GLY A 136 7.01 5.82 23.87
N PHE A 137 6.60 7.00 24.36
CA PHE A 137 6.43 8.19 23.53
C PHE A 137 7.75 8.68 22.93
N ASP A 138 8.84 8.64 23.70
CA ASP A 138 10.17 9.04 23.21
C ASP A 138 10.64 8.10 22.08
N ILE A 139 10.48 6.78 22.23
CA ILE A 139 10.77 5.80 21.17
C ILE A 139 9.92 6.07 19.92
N TYR A 140 8.63 6.37 20.08
CA TYR A 140 7.76 6.71 18.96
C TYR A 140 8.20 8.01 18.27
N LEU A 141 8.57 9.04 19.03
CA LEU A 141 9.07 10.30 18.48
C LEU A 141 10.39 10.12 17.72
N ASP A 142 11.28 9.27 18.22
CA ASP A 142 12.55 8.94 17.57
C ASP A 142 12.36 8.20 16.25
N ALA A 143 11.30 7.38 16.12
CA ALA A 143 10.90 6.78 14.85
C ALA A 143 10.17 7.80 13.92
N LEU A 144 9.35 8.68 14.48
CA LEU A 144 8.50 9.61 13.73
C LEU A 144 9.28 10.78 13.10
N ARG A 145 10.28 11.31 13.81
CA ARG A 145 11.14 12.43 13.33
C ARG A 145 11.83 12.13 12.00
N PRO A 146 12.59 11.02 11.84
CA PRO A 146 13.26 10.70 10.58
C PRO A 146 12.26 10.39 9.47
N PHE A 147 11.13 9.73 9.78
CA PHE A 147 10.05 9.49 8.82
C PHE A 147 9.50 10.82 8.26
N THR A 148 9.13 11.74 9.14
CA THR A 148 8.57 13.05 8.77
C THR A 148 9.58 13.89 7.99
N ARG A 149 10.85 13.94 8.43
CA ARG A 149 11.91 14.67 7.73
C ARG A 149 12.14 14.15 6.32
N ARG A 150 12.13 12.82 6.13
CA ARG A 150 12.24 12.21 4.79
C ARG A 150 11.01 12.49 3.95
N LEU A 151 9.81 12.38 4.52
CA LEU A 151 8.56 12.65 3.81
C LEU A 151 8.51 14.10 3.29
N THR A 152 8.90 15.06 4.14
CA THR A 152 9.00 16.47 3.75
C THR A 152 10.07 16.68 2.69
N GLY A 153 11.24 16.05 2.82
CA GLY A 153 12.31 16.12 1.82
C GLY A 153 11.86 15.62 0.43
N VAL A 154 11.12 14.50 0.39
CA VAL A 154 10.54 13.97 -0.85
C VAL A 154 9.51 14.92 -1.44
N ARG A 155 8.61 15.45 -0.60
CA ARG A 155 7.60 16.40 -1.03
C ARG A 155 8.25 17.66 -1.61
N MET A 156 9.28 18.20 -0.96
CA MET A 156 10.04 19.34 -1.48
C MET A 156 10.68 19.00 -2.83
N ALA A 157 11.37 17.86 -2.96
CA ALA A 157 12.01 17.47 -4.22
C ALA A 157 11.01 17.34 -5.38
N LEU A 158 9.85 16.69 -5.14
CA LEU A 158 8.79 16.53 -6.15
C LEU A 158 8.12 17.86 -6.51
N THR A 159 7.85 18.72 -5.52
CA THR A 159 7.25 20.04 -5.75
C THR A 159 8.22 20.95 -6.50
N THR A 160 9.50 20.97 -6.15
CA THR A 160 10.53 21.75 -6.85
C THR A 160 10.71 21.26 -8.28
N LEU A 161 10.83 19.94 -8.50
CA LEU A 161 10.89 19.35 -9.85
C LEU A 161 9.67 19.75 -10.68
N SER A 162 8.48 19.63 -10.09
CA SER A 162 7.24 19.99 -10.78
C SER A 162 7.16 21.49 -11.07
N GLY A 163 7.53 22.34 -10.12
CA GLY A 163 7.54 23.79 -10.31
C GLY A 163 8.48 24.20 -11.44
N ILE A 164 9.69 23.63 -11.48
CA ILE A 164 10.66 23.85 -12.57
C ILE A 164 10.07 23.40 -13.91
N MET A 165 9.52 22.19 -13.99
CA MET A 165 9.00 21.65 -15.24
C MET A 165 7.75 22.37 -15.74
N ILE A 166 6.82 22.73 -14.84
CA ILE A 166 5.64 23.54 -15.20
C ILE A 166 6.08 24.90 -15.74
N THR A 167 7.05 25.55 -15.07
CA THR A 167 7.59 26.85 -15.52
C THR A 167 8.29 26.70 -16.87
N ALA A 168 9.13 25.68 -17.05
CA ALA A 168 9.82 25.42 -18.31
C ALA A 168 8.83 25.17 -19.45
N ILE A 169 7.79 24.35 -19.23
CA ILE A 169 6.75 24.08 -20.23
C ILE A 169 5.95 25.35 -20.53
N ALA A 170 5.60 26.15 -19.51
CA ALA A 170 4.89 27.41 -19.71
C ALA A 170 5.71 28.41 -20.53
N CYS A 171 6.99 28.63 -20.17
CA CYS A 171 7.89 29.49 -20.92
C CYS A 171 8.08 29.01 -22.37
N PHE A 172 8.22 27.69 -22.57
CA PHE A 172 8.41 27.12 -23.90
C PHE A 172 7.14 27.19 -24.75
N ALA A 173 5.96 27.00 -24.15
CA ALA A 173 4.69 27.18 -24.84
C ALA A 173 4.49 28.65 -25.26
N VAL A 174 4.84 29.61 -24.40
CA VAL A 174 4.81 31.04 -24.75
C VAL A 174 5.79 31.35 -25.88
N TYR A 175 6.99 30.76 -25.85
CA TYR A 175 7.98 30.90 -26.93
C TYR A 175 7.45 30.39 -28.28
N LEU A 176 6.88 29.18 -28.32
CA LEU A 176 6.29 28.61 -29.55
C LEU A 176 5.11 29.44 -30.06
N TRP A 177 4.36 30.08 -29.17
CA TRP A 177 3.29 31.00 -29.57
C TRP A 177 3.86 32.28 -30.21
N ILE A 178 4.91 32.86 -29.64
CA ILE A 178 5.59 34.04 -30.21
C ILE A 178 6.20 33.72 -31.58
N GLU A 179 6.73 32.50 -31.76
CA GLU A 179 7.26 31.99 -33.04
C GLU A 179 6.14 31.68 -34.06
N GLY A 180 4.87 31.73 -33.65
CA GLY A 180 3.71 31.42 -34.50
C GLY A 180 3.50 29.92 -34.75
N SER A 181 4.22 29.04 -34.05
CA SER A 181 4.08 27.59 -34.18
C SER A 181 2.79 27.05 -33.56
N ILE A 182 2.31 27.69 -32.49
CA ILE A 182 1.05 27.31 -31.82
C ILE A 182 0.18 28.53 -31.52
N THR A 183 -1.12 28.32 -31.32
CA THR A 183 -2.07 29.39 -30.99
C THR A 183 -2.10 29.70 -29.49
N VAL A 184 -2.63 30.86 -29.10
CA VAL A 184 -2.89 31.18 -27.68
C VAL A 184 -3.78 30.14 -26.99
N GLY A 185 -4.75 29.58 -27.72
CA GLY A 185 -5.61 28.51 -27.22
C GLY A 185 -4.82 27.23 -26.92
N ALA A 186 -3.84 26.90 -27.75
CA ALA A 186 -2.94 25.77 -27.54
C ALA A 186 -2.06 25.94 -26.29
N VAL A 187 -1.62 27.17 -25.99
CA VAL A 187 -0.89 27.48 -24.75
C VAL A 187 -1.76 27.23 -23.51
N ALA A 188 -2.98 27.79 -23.49
CA ALA A 188 -3.92 27.61 -22.37
C ALA A 188 -4.28 26.13 -22.17
N PHE A 189 -4.53 25.41 -23.27
CA PHE A 189 -4.82 23.99 -23.27
C PHE A 189 -3.65 23.16 -22.69
N THR A 190 -2.43 23.41 -23.17
CA THR A 190 -1.22 22.72 -22.70
C THR A 190 -0.99 22.95 -21.20
N LEU A 191 -1.11 24.21 -20.75
CA LEU A 191 -0.90 24.56 -19.35
C LEU A 191 -1.95 23.93 -18.43
N SER A 192 -3.22 23.88 -18.88
CA SER A 192 -4.30 23.21 -18.15
C SER A 192 -4.00 21.71 -17.95
N LEU A 193 -3.57 21.02 -19.01
CA LEU A 193 -3.18 19.61 -18.93
C LEU A 193 -1.99 19.38 -18.01
N VAL A 194 -0.97 20.24 -18.10
CA VAL A 194 0.25 20.18 -17.27
C VAL A 194 -0.06 20.39 -15.79
N LEU A 195 -0.89 21.36 -15.46
CA LEU A 195 -1.31 21.62 -14.07
C LEU A 195 -2.13 20.46 -13.51
N ARG A 196 -3.04 19.89 -14.31
CA ARG A 196 -3.81 18.72 -13.91
C ARG A 196 -2.92 17.49 -13.76
N LEU A 197 -1.93 17.30 -14.62
CA LEU A 197 -0.92 16.24 -14.50
C LEU A 197 -0.15 16.36 -13.18
N ASN A 198 0.23 17.58 -12.76
CA ASN A 198 0.89 17.80 -11.48
C ASN A 198 0.06 17.31 -10.29
N MET A 199 -1.24 17.63 -10.26
CA MET A 199 -2.13 17.17 -9.19
C MET A 199 -2.20 15.64 -9.12
N LEU A 200 -2.23 14.98 -10.28
CA LEU A 200 -2.27 13.52 -10.37
C LEU A 200 -0.95 12.88 -9.95
N LEU A 201 0.19 13.45 -10.38
CA LEU A 201 1.53 13.02 -9.94
C LEU A 201 1.68 13.12 -8.41
N GLY A 202 1.19 14.21 -7.80
CA GLY A 202 1.17 14.35 -6.34
C GLY A 202 0.35 13.26 -5.64
N ARG A 203 -0.79 12.87 -6.21
CA ARG A 203 -1.63 11.78 -5.69
C ARG A 203 -1.00 10.41 -5.90
N LEU A 204 -0.27 10.21 -7.00
CA LEU A 204 0.35 8.94 -7.37
C LEU A 204 1.30 8.41 -6.29
N MET A 205 2.04 9.28 -5.60
CA MET A 205 2.97 8.84 -4.55
C MET A 205 2.26 8.15 -3.38
N MET A 206 1.11 8.67 -2.96
CA MET A 206 0.29 8.05 -1.91
C MET A 206 -0.33 6.74 -2.41
N GLN A 207 -0.74 6.70 -3.69
CA GLN A 207 -1.28 5.49 -4.29
C GLN A 207 -0.25 4.37 -4.34
N LEU A 208 0.98 4.67 -4.79
CA LEU A 208 2.06 3.70 -4.86
C LEU A 208 2.40 3.11 -3.48
N ASN A 209 2.38 3.93 -2.44
CA ASN A 209 2.56 3.45 -1.07
C ASN A 209 1.44 2.48 -0.65
N SER A 210 0.17 2.84 -0.93
CA SER A 210 -0.99 2.00 -0.65
C SER A 210 -0.90 0.65 -1.38
N ILE A 211 -0.55 0.66 -2.67
CA ILE A 211 -0.38 -0.56 -3.48
C ILE A 211 0.69 -1.47 -2.86
N LEU A 212 1.87 -0.93 -2.53
CA LEU A 212 2.95 -1.73 -1.94
C LEU A 212 2.57 -2.29 -0.57
N ARG A 213 1.87 -1.51 0.26
CA ARG A 213 1.37 -1.97 1.56
C ARG A 213 0.39 -3.13 1.39
N ASN A 214 -0.59 -2.99 0.50
CA ASN A 214 -1.59 -4.01 0.28
C ASN A 214 -1.00 -5.27 -0.36
N LEU A 215 0.02 -5.14 -1.20
CA LEU A 215 0.81 -6.28 -1.68
C LEU A 215 1.48 -7.01 -0.51
N GLY A 216 2.13 -6.30 0.42
CA GLY A 216 2.74 -6.91 1.60
C GLY A 216 1.73 -7.64 2.51
N VAL A 217 0.55 -7.05 2.72
CA VAL A 217 -0.55 -7.70 3.48
C VAL A 217 -1.04 -8.97 2.76
N LEU A 218 -1.18 -8.91 1.44
CA LEU A 218 -1.61 -10.05 0.65
C LEU A 218 -0.58 -11.17 0.65
N GLU A 219 0.71 -10.84 0.50
CA GLU A 219 1.82 -11.80 0.55
C GLU A 219 1.91 -12.49 1.91
N ASN A 220 1.79 -11.72 2.99
CA ASN A 220 1.78 -12.26 4.35
C ASN A 220 0.54 -13.14 4.61
N SER A 221 -0.63 -12.75 4.09
CA SER A 221 -1.84 -13.57 4.23
C SER A 221 -1.77 -14.83 3.38
N LYS A 222 -1.20 -14.75 2.18
CA LYS A 222 -0.96 -15.88 1.28
C LYS A 222 -0.06 -16.92 1.93
N ALA A 223 1.01 -16.50 2.62
CA ALA A 223 1.93 -17.41 3.29
C ALA A 223 1.24 -18.34 4.31
N LEU A 224 0.19 -17.86 4.99
CA LEU A 224 -0.61 -18.68 5.89
C LEU A 224 -1.69 -19.49 5.14
N ILE A 225 -2.47 -18.82 4.28
CA ILE A 225 -3.64 -19.42 3.64
C ILE A 225 -3.25 -20.49 2.61
N SER A 226 -2.16 -20.30 1.89
CA SER A 226 -1.77 -21.16 0.75
C SER A 226 -0.89 -22.35 1.15
N GLN A 227 -0.80 -22.68 2.44
CA GLN A 227 -0.12 -23.90 2.85
C GLN A 227 -0.79 -25.12 2.21
N PRO A 228 0.00 -26.15 1.82
CA PRO A 228 -0.55 -27.37 1.25
C PRO A 228 -1.51 -28.02 2.25
N LEU A 229 -2.54 -28.68 1.74
CA LEU A 229 -3.50 -29.38 2.60
C LEU A 229 -2.80 -30.58 3.25
N GLY A 230 -2.77 -30.60 4.59
CA GLY A 230 -2.14 -31.69 5.34
C GLY A 230 -2.88 -33.03 5.24
N LEU A 231 -4.18 -33.00 4.91
CA LEU A 231 -4.98 -34.19 4.63
C LEU A 231 -5.53 -34.07 3.21
N THR A 232 -5.07 -34.95 2.31
CA THR A 232 -5.57 -35.02 0.94
C THR A 232 -6.19 -36.38 0.70
N ASP A 233 -7.33 -36.38 -0.01
CA ASP A 233 -7.93 -37.62 -0.48
C ASP A 233 -7.02 -38.27 -1.53
N ALA A 234 -7.00 -39.60 -1.56
CA ALA A 234 -6.35 -40.32 -2.65
C ALA A 234 -7.00 -39.92 -4.00
N PRO A 235 -6.27 -39.95 -5.13
CA PRO A 235 -6.77 -39.51 -6.43
C PRO A 235 -8.08 -40.16 -6.84
N ASP A 236 -8.29 -41.42 -6.44
CA ASP A 236 -9.48 -42.23 -6.75
C ASP A 236 -10.43 -42.40 -5.56
N ALA A 237 -10.36 -41.51 -4.55
CA ALA A 237 -11.20 -41.60 -3.38
C ALA A 237 -12.69 -41.52 -3.77
N LYS A 238 -13.39 -42.64 -3.60
CA LYS A 238 -14.83 -42.71 -3.81
C LYS A 238 -15.56 -42.21 -2.57
N LYS A 239 -16.71 -41.57 -2.78
CA LYS A 239 -17.58 -41.16 -1.68
C LYS A 239 -17.97 -42.39 -0.85
N LEU A 240 -17.63 -42.38 0.44
CA LEU A 240 -17.93 -43.48 1.35
C LEU A 240 -19.45 -43.67 1.44
N VAL A 241 -19.94 -44.86 1.08
CA VAL A 241 -21.34 -45.26 1.26
C VAL A 241 -21.40 -46.22 2.44
N VAL A 242 -21.88 -45.73 3.58
CA VAL A 242 -21.95 -46.49 4.83
C VAL A 242 -23.28 -47.24 4.87
N THR A 243 -23.25 -48.57 4.73
CA THR A 243 -24.43 -49.45 4.81
C THR A 243 -24.65 -50.07 6.18
N GLY A 244 -23.70 -49.91 7.12
CA GLY A 244 -23.77 -50.40 8.51
C GLY A 244 -22.74 -49.72 9.42
N GLY A 245 -22.75 -50.00 10.73
CA GLY A 245 -21.98 -49.25 11.76
C GLY A 245 -20.76 -49.96 12.35
N ARG A 246 -20.18 -50.97 11.69
CA ARG A 246 -19.01 -51.69 12.23
C ARG A 246 -17.75 -50.82 12.17
N ILE A 247 -17.10 -50.64 13.32
CA ILE A 247 -15.80 -49.98 13.46
C ILE A 247 -14.81 -51.03 13.93
N GLU A 248 -13.68 -51.15 13.23
CA GLU A 248 -12.59 -52.07 13.58
C GLU A 248 -11.29 -51.27 13.62
N VAL A 249 -10.55 -51.41 14.71
CA VAL A 249 -9.34 -50.63 15.00
C VAL A 249 -8.21 -51.63 15.19
N ASN A 250 -7.29 -51.72 14.22
CA ASN A 250 -6.22 -52.72 14.20
C ASN A 250 -4.86 -52.01 14.27
N ASN A 251 -4.09 -52.27 15.34
CA ASN A 251 -2.75 -51.72 15.61
C ASN A 251 -2.60 -50.20 15.35
N VAL A 252 -3.32 -49.40 16.14
CA VAL A 252 -3.23 -47.93 16.13
C VAL A 252 -2.19 -47.43 17.12
#